data_AF-A0A418V9A2-F1
#
_entry.id   AF-A0A418V9A2-F1
#
_cell.length_a   1.000
_cell.length_b   1.000
_cell.length_c   1.000
_cell.angle_alpha   90.00
_cell.angle_beta   90.00
_cell.angle_gamma   90.00
#
_symmetry.space_group_name_H-M   'P 1'
#
loop_
_entity.id
_entity.type
_entity.pdbx_description
1 polymer ?
#
loop_
_entity_poly.entity_id
_entity_poly.type
_entity_poly.pdbx_seq_one_letter_code
_entity_poly.pdbx_strand_id
1 'polypeptide(L)'
;MKPEAGGLAADLKGWSWRGPTDQARVQALLSAQGVTDPRQLDVWVSLGRQGRAALQTALQERFPGSVVHVMSCYKPLVCALRPRVEGWQAQPPRHLHLRYPVLPDAHPERFLLEAYPLAGWAAQLGSRFTAEPTLDTLPEDALPEYLLDVDGEVMRVAVPVRQGHAVTGEAIQRMTGRIRVDGTLTLDFPTAFEALWDAYHAWLEAQVWPDTAPFFDVLRVTARLPAEREELAYDHEALDLTEVLAEELYFGTQEFFQRRAGVEAGSRTLQMGQIIPLVQLSTQEVGLEVHSGSAAALAPEQPTARLPDLQRLDRPPTPAEARHWLGTSPAGTVAARSVRGRPVWSFGAGQGGLLVTGGQHANESTGVVAALRAVQELGLQERAVLPDAVPLTVIPLENPDGYALFDWLCREQHPAHMHHAARYTALGDDLEYRPHPHHERAGRVAALAGEPRLHVNLHGYPAHEWARPLAGYVPRGFEAWTLPKGFCLIFRHRPDQEARAGALASFITGELARQPDLMALNARQLAVYEAHTSLRPYRVIHGTPCLFTAHDTLDGPLVLLTEYPDETVTGPAFLLGQRAQFAVIQAALAWLERSSG
;
A
#
# COMPACT_ATOMS: atom_id res chain seq x y z
N MET A 1 -44.36 9.70 -19.17
CA MET A 1 -43.50 10.87 -19.43
C MET A 1 -42.18 10.61 -18.75
N LYS A 2 -41.09 10.55 -19.52
CA LYS A 2 -39.70 10.43 -19.04
C LYS A 2 -39.31 11.63 -18.15
N PRO A 3 -38.26 11.50 -17.34
CA PRO A 3 -36.89 11.73 -17.83
C PRO A 3 -36.12 10.39 -17.76
N GLU A 4 -35.60 9.79 -18.82
CA GLU A 4 -34.45 10.24 -19.61
C GLU A 4 -33.27 10.75 -18.76
N ALA A 5 -32.72 9.85 -17.93
CA ALA A 5 -31.31 9.90 -17.55
C ALA A 5 -30.47 9.31 -18.70
N GLY A 6 -30.40 10.07 -19.80
CA GLY A 6 -29.48 9.82 -20.91
C GLY A 6 -28.36 10.85 -20.82
N GLY A 7 -27.13 10.38 -20.58
CA GLY A 7 -25.93 11.21 -20.55
C GLY A 7 -24.84 10.71 -19.62
N LEU A 8 -24.52 9.41 -19.62
CA LEU A 8 -23.25 8.94 -19.07
C LEU A 8 -22.17 9.16 -20.15
N ALA A 9 -21.18 9.97 -19.78
CA ALA A 9 -19.86 10.24 -20.38
C ALA A 9 -19.70 9.97 -21.89
N ALA A 10 -19.26 10.99 -22.63
CA ALA A 10 -18.63 10.76 -23.93
C ALA A 10 -17.57 9.67 -23.77
N ASP A 11 -17.70 8.55 -24.50
CA ASP A 11 -16.63 7.55 -24.61
C ASP A 11 -15.33 8.29 -24.94
N LEU A 12 -14.41 8.41 -23.99
CA LEU A 12 -13.10 8.98 -24.30
C LEU A 12 -12.47 7.98 -25.28
N LYS A 13 -12.21 8.46 -26.50
CA LYS A 13 -11.45 7.69 -27.48
C LYS A 13 -10.16 7.23 -26.79
N GLY A 14 -9.82 5.94 -26.93
CA GLY A 14 -8.60 5.39 -26.37
C GLY A 14 -7.41 6.30 -26.69
N TRP A 15 -6.67 6.68 -25.67
CA TRP A 15 -5.47 7.51 -25.79
C TRP A 15 -4.25 6.64 -25.62
N SER A 16 -3.19 6.92 -26.38
CA SER A 16 -1.92 6.25 -26.20
C SER A 16 -0.75 7.21 -26.32
N TRP A 17 0.32 6.86 -25.62
CA TRP A 17 1.58 7.59 -25.62
C TRP A 17 2.74 6.60 -25.67
N ARG A 18 3.82 7.01 -26.35
CA ARG A 18 5.09 6.28 -26.39
C ARG A 18 6.22 7.25 -26.07
N GLY A 19 7.18 6.78 -25.30
CA GLY A 19 8.35 7.54 -24.90
C GLY A 19 9.65 6.79 -25.13
N PRO A 20 10.80 7.47 -25.01
CA PRO A 20 12.11 6.81 -25.02
C PRO A 20 12.40 6.13 -23.68
N THR A 21 13.19 5.07 -23.72
CA THR A 21 13.79 4.44 -22.53
C THR A 21 14.88 5.34 -21.92
N ASP A 22 15.24 5.10 -20.67
CA ASP A 22 16.37 5.76 -20.01
C ASP A 22 17.67 5.58 -20.81
N GLN A 23 17.93 4.37 -21.30
CA GLN A 23 19.08 4.09 -22.15
C GLN A 23 19.08 4.96 -23.42
N ALA A 24 17.95 5.08 -24.12
CA ALA A 24 17.85 5.92 -25.31
C ALA A 24 18.08 7.40 -24.97
N ARG A 25 17.55 7.89 -23.85
CA ARG A 25 17.76 9.27 -23.37
C ARG A 25 19.23 9.54 -23.07
N VAL A 26 19.89 8.65 -22.33
CA VAL A 26 21.32 8.79 -21.98
C VAL A 26 22.18 8.86 -23.24
N GLN A 27 21.97 7.94 -24.19
CA GLN A 27 22.73 7.91 -25.44
C GLN A 27 22.51 9.18 -26.28
N ALA A 28 21.27 9.69 -26.34
CA ALA A 28 20.93 10.92 -27.05
C ALA A 28 21.59 12.15 -26.42
N LEU A 29 21.54 12.28 -25.09
CA LEU A 29 22.12 13.41 -24.36
C LEU A 29 23.64 13.46 -24.47
N LEU A 30 24.33 12.33 -24.31
CA LEU A 30 25.78 12.25 -24.47
C LEU A 30 26.21 12.66 -25.89
N SER A 31 25.43 12.25 -26.90
CA SER A 31 25.71 12.60 -28.30
C SER A 31 25.42 14.08 -28.58
N ALA A 32 24.34 14.63 -28.04
CA ALA A 32 23.96 16.03 -28.19
C ALA A 32 24.99 16.98 -27.53
N GLN A 33 25.61 16.57 -26.43
CA GLN A 33 26.67 17.32 -25.75
C GLN A 33 28.06 17.07 -26.34
N GLY A 34 28.18 16.25 -27.40
CA GLY A 34 29.46 15.98 -28.05
C GLY A 34 30.48 15.28 -27.14
N VAL A 35 30.03 14.45 -26.19
CA VAL A 35 30.92 13.71 -25.29
C VAL A 35 31.63 12.61 -26.08
N THR A 36 32.96 12.69 -26.19
CA THR A 36 33.77 11.76 -27.00
C THR A 36 34.80 10.94 -26.21
N ASP A 37 35.43 11.50 -25.17
CA ASP A 37 36.48 10.82 -24.40
C ASP A 37 36.47 11.25 -22.92
N PRO A 38 35.42 10.91 -22.16
CA PRO A 38 35.34 11.28 -20.76
C PRO A 38 36.35 10.46 -19.93
N ARG A 39 36.96 11.03 -18.90
CA ARG A 39 37.73 10.26 -17.90
C ARG A 39 36.81 9.52 -16.95
N GLN A 40 35.73 10.17 -16.51
CA GLN A 40 34.72 9.61 -15.63
C GLN A 40 33.32 9.94 -16.15
N LEU A 41 32.45 8.93 -16.18
CA LEU A 41 31.07 9.04 -16.58
C LEU A 41 30.18 8.36 -15.52
N ASP A 42 29.46 9.18 -14.76
CA ASP A 42 28.49 8.72 -13.78
C ASP A 42 27.07 8.96 -14.31
N VAL A 43 26.24 7.92 -14.31
CA VAL A 43 24.88 7.97 -14.85
C VAL A 43 23.91 7.40 -13.83
N TRP A 44 22.88 8.15 -13.48
CA TRP A 44 21.75 7.68 -12.67
C TRP A 44 20.51 7.52 -13.53
N VAL A 45 19.86 6.35 -13.43
CA VAL A 45 18.67 5.95 -14.21
C VAL A 45 17.67 5.20 -13.34
N SER A 46 16.41 5.12 -13.77
CA SER A 46 15.36 4.33 -13.11
C SER A 46 15.37 2.85 -13.52
N LEU A 47 16.37 2.39 -14.29
CA LEU A 47 16.46 1.00 -14.72
C LEU A 47 16.70 0.05 -13.54
N GLY A 48 16.19 -1.17 -13.67
CA GLY A 48 16.50 -2.30 -12.78
C GLY A 48 17.96 -2.73 -12.85
N ARG A 49 18.35 -3.71 -12.02
CA ARG A 49 19.75 -4.14 -11.88
C ARG A 49 20.35 -4.62 -13.21
N GLN A 50 19.64 -5.45 -13.97
CA GLN A 50 20.11 -5.95 -15.26
C GLN A 50 20.15 -4.84 -16.30
N GLY A 51 19.13 -3.97 -16.35
CA GLY A 51 19.10 -2.81 -17.23
C GLY A 51 20.27 -1.84 -16.98
N ARG A 52 20.60 -1.56 -15.72
CA ARG A 52 21.78 -0.75 -15.36
C ARG A 52 23.09 -1.42 -15.78
N ALA A 53 23.24 -2.72 -15.56
CA ALA A 53 24.42 -3.47 -15.98
C ALA A 53 24.60 -3.45 -17.51
N ALA A 54 23.52 -3.67 -18.26
CA ALA A 54 23.54 -3.62 -19.73
C ALA A 54 23.91 -2.22 -20.25
N LEU A 55 23.35 -1.16 -19.65
CA LEU A 55 23.69 0.22 -19.99
C LEU A 55 25.16 0.52 -19.65
N GLN A 56 25.67 0.05 -18.52
CA GLN A 56 27.07 0.22 -18.14
C GLN A 56 28.00 -0.44 -19.15
N THR A 57 27.73 -1.69 -19.54
CA THR A 57 28.50 -2.39 -20.57
C THR A 57 28.50 -1.62 -21.89
N ALA A 58 27.33 -1.18 -22.37
CA ALA A 58 27.23 -0.43 -23.61
C ALA A 58 27.98 0.92 -23.58
N LEU A 59 27.96 1.61 -22.44
CA LEU A 59 28.71 2.86 -22.25
C LEU A 59 30.22 2.61 -22.13
N GLN A 60 30.64 1.55 -21.44
CA GLN A 60 32.05 1.16 -21.34
C GLN A 60 32.63 0.74 -22.70
N GLU A 61 31.84 0.07 -23.54
CA GLU A 61 32.22 -0.26 -24.93
C GLU A 61 32.34 1.00 -25.79
N ARG A 62 31.42 1.97 -25.61
CA ARG A 62 31.47 3.26 -26.30
C ARG A 62 32.68 4.10 -25.87
N PHE A 63 33.07 4.02 -24.59
CA PHE A 63 34.19 4.78 -24.02
C PHE A 63 35.19 3.87 -23.27
N PRO A 64 36.05 3.12 -23.98
CA PRO A 64 36.93 2.12 -23.37
C PRO A 64 37.96 2.68 -22.38
N GLY A 65 38.33 3.96 -22.50
CA GLY A 65 39.29 4.64 -21.62
C GLY A 65 38.68 5.26 -20.37
N SER A 66 37.35 5.23 -20.23
CA SER A 66 36.63 5.90 -19.15
C SER A 66 36.38 4.97 -17.97
N VAL A 67 36.25 5.57 -16.79
CA VAL A 67 35.57 4.93 -15.66
C VAL A 67 34.08 5.20 -15.77
N VAL A 68 33.28 4.16 -16.00
CA VAL A 68 31.82 4.28 -16.16
C VAL A 68 31.08 3.67 -14.98
N HIS A 69 30.17 4.45 -14.39
CA HIS A 69 29.28 4.01 -13.32
C HIS A 69 27.82 4.24 -13.70
N VAL A 70 27.00 3.19 -13.69
CA VAL A 70 25.54 3.30 -13.86
C VAL A 70 24.83 2.90 -12.58
N MET A 71 24.16 3.88 -11.98
CA MET A 71 23.54 3.82 -10.66
C MET A 71 22.03 4.00 -10.74
N SER A 72 21.32 3.56 -9.70
CA SER A 72 19.88 3.77 -9.60
C SER A 72 19.59 5.21 -9.15
N CYS A 73 18.62 5.87 -9.75
CA CYS A 73 18.03 7.08 -9.19
C CYS A 73 16.91 6.79 -8.18
N TYR A 74 16.40 5.55 -8.13
CA TYR A 74 15.40 5.09 -7.17
C TYR A 74 16.08 4.31 -6.05
N LYS A 75 15.95 4.78 -4.79
CA LYS A 75 16.61 4.21 -3.61
C LYS A 75 18.11 3.93 -3.84
N PRO A 76 18.92 4.96 -4.17
CA PRO A 76 20.32 4.80 -4.55
C PRO A 76 21.15 4.13 -3.44
N LEU A 77 20.89 4.45 -2.16
CA LEU A 77 21.58 3.82 -1.03
C LEU A 77 21.31 2.32 -0.97
N VAL A 78 20.03 1.92 -1.01
CA VAL A 78 19.64 0.50 -0.95
C VAL A 78 20.24 -0.27 -2.12
N CYS A 79 20.17 0.29 -3.33
CA CYS A 79 20.79 -0.29 -4.52
C CYS A 79 22.32 -0.43 -4.40
N ALA A 80 23.00 0.56 -3.82
CA ALA A 80 24.46 0.55 -3.63
C ALA A 80 24.90 -0.46 -2.55
N LEU A 81 24.09 -0.65 -1.51
CA LEU A 81 24.40 -1.58 -0.42
C LEU A 81 24.06 -3.02 -0.74
N ARG A 82 23.15 -3.28 -1.68
CA ARG A 82 22.68 -4.64 -1.97
C ARG A 82 23.80 -5.67 -2.17
N PRO A 83 24.84 -5.41 -2.98
CA PRO A 83 25.97 -6.35 -3.13
C PRO A 83 26.84 -6.47 -1.88
N ARG A 84 26.89 -5.44 -1.02
CA ARG A 84 27.67 -5.46 0.23
C ARG A 84 27.00 -6.26 1.33
N VAL A 85 25.67 -6.22 1.42
CA VAL A 85 24.91 -6.99 2.42
C VAL A 85 25.18 -8.49 2.29
N GLU A 86 25.31 -9.01 1.07
CA GLU A 86 25.71 -10.40 0.82
C GLU A 86 27.10 -10.71 1.42
N GLY A 87 28.07 -9.81 1.25
CA GLY A 87 29.40 -9.93 1.84
C GLY A 87 29.41 -9.81 3.37
N TRP A 88 28.55 -8.95 3.93
CA TRP A 88 28.41 -8.78 5.38
C TRP A 88 27.86 -10.02 6.08
N GLN A 89 27.18 -10.94 5.38
CA GLN A 89 26.77 -12.20 5.99
C GLN A 89 27.98 -13.04 6.46
N ALA A 90 29.11 -12.97 5.74
CA ALA A 90 30.34 -13.67 6.11
C ALA A 90 31.15 -12.91 7.18
N GLN A 91 31.14 -11.58 7.12
CA GLN A 91 31.81 -10.72 8.09
C GLN A 91 30.88 -9.55 8.47
N PRO A 92 30.00 -9.74 9.48
CA PRO A 92 29.05 -8.73 9.89
C PRO A 92 29.74 -7.48 10.43
N PRO A 93 29.34 -6.27 9.99
CA PRO A 93 29.81 -5.05 10.60
C PRO A 93 29.27 -4.96 12.04
N ARG A 94 30.00 -4.31 12.95
CA ARG A 94 29.51 -4.11 14.32
C ARG A 94 28.55 -2.93 14.40
N HIS A 95 28.84 -1.89 13.63
CA HIS A 95 28.10 -0.63 13.64
C HIS A 95 27.85 -0.10 12.22
N LEU A 96 26.61 0.31 11.99
CA LEU A 96 26.17 1.03 10.81
C LEU A 96 25.60 2.37 11.27
N HIS A 97 26.18 3.48 10.82
CA HIS A 97 25.69 4.82 11.13
C HIS A 97 25.41 5.62 9.87
N LEU A 98 24.13 5.94 9.67
CA LEU A 98 23.63 6.66 8.51
C LEU A 98 23.49 8.15 8.81
N ARG A 99 24.22 8.99 8.07
CA ARG A 99 23.89 10.40 7.93
C ARG A 99 23.13 10.61 6.62
N TYR A 100 21.92 11.16 6.69
CA TYR A 100 21.05 11.32 5.54
C TYR A 100 20.76 12.80 5.24
N PRO A 101 20.59 13.19 3.97
CA PRO A 101 20.33 14.58 3.62
C PRO A 101 18.93 15.01 4.07
N VAL A 102 18.76 16.29 4.38
CA VAL A 102 17.44 16.92 4.58
C VAL A 102 17.35 18.08 3.61
N LEU A 103 16.35 18.05 2.74
CA LEU A 103 16.20 19.04 1.68
C LEU A 103 14.99 19.94 1.93
N PRO A 104 15.04 21.21 1.49
CA PRO A 104 13.84 22.01 1.31
C PRO A 104 12.82 21.28 0.44
N ASP A 105 11.54 21.49 0.71
CA ASP A 105 10.42 20.91 -0.06
C ASP A 105 10.38 19.36 -0.06
N ALA A 106 10.99 18.73 0.95
CA ALA A 106 10.88 17.30 1.21
C ALA A 106 10.44 17.05 2.65
N HIS A 107 9.79 15.92 2.90
CA HIS A 107 9.56 15.46 4.26
C HIS A 107 10.91 15.33 4.98
N PRO A 108 11.08 15.83 6.23
CA PRO A 108 12.38 15.84 6.92
C PRO A 108 13.03 14.46 7.03
N GLU A 109 12.19 13.42 7.15
CA GLU A 109 12.65 12.03 7.27
C GLU A 109 12.61 11.25 5.95
N ARG A 110 12.31 11.91 4.82
CA ARG A 110 12.19 11.24 3.52
C ARG A 110 13.37 10.31 3.27
N PHE A 111 14.58 10.82 3.41
CA PHE A 111 15.78 10.08 3.03
C PHE A 111 16.13 8.99 4.06
N LEU A 112 15.70 9.15 5.31
CA LEU A 112 15.74 8.08 6.31
C LEU A 112 14.76 6.95 5.97
N LEU A 113 13.52 7.28 5.58
CA LEU A 113 12.54 6.32 5.08
C LEU A 113 13.05 5.62 3.81
N GLU A 114 13.62 6.37 2.87
CA GLU A 114 14.19 5.84 1.63
C GLU A 114 15.35 4.85 1.87
N ALA A 115 16.02 4.92 3.03
CA ALA A 115 17.07 3.99 3.45
C ALA A 115 16.53 2.65 4.00
N TYR A 116 15.23 2.52 4.24
CA TYR A 116 14.62 1.26 4.65
C TYR A 116 14.84 0.17 3.55
N PRO A 117 15.20 -1.08 3.91
CA PRO A 117 15.18 -1.69 5.25
C PRO A 117 16.55 -1.80 5.94
N LEU A 118 17.43 -0.80 5.84
CA LEU A 118 18.81 -0.89 6.34
C LEU A 118 18.94 -1.32 7.82
N ALA A 119 18.13 -0.78 8.73
CA ALA A 119 18.13 -1.22 10.13
C ALA A 119 17.68 -2.70 10.29
N GLY A 120 16.85 -3.20 9.38
CA GLY A 120 16.43 -4.60 9.32
C GLY A 120 17.57 -5.53 8.93
N TRP A 121 18.34 -5.16 7.90
CA TRP A 121 19.57 -5.88 7.55
C TRP A 121 20.59 -5.85 8.69
N ALA A 122 20.77 -4.69 9.34
CA ALA A 122 21.64 -4.55 10.51
C ALA A 122 21.23 -5.53 11.62
N ALA A 123 19.93 -5.59 11.94
CA ALA A 123 19.41 -6.48 12.97
C ALA A 123 19.62 -7.97 12.64
N GLN A 124 19.42 -8.39 11.39
CA GLN A 124 19.67 -9.77 10.94
C GLN A 124 21.15 -10.16 11.07
N LEU A 125 22.05 -9.20 10.91
CA LEU A 125 23.50 -9.38 11.04
C LEU A 125 24.00 -9.26 12.50
N GLY A 126 23.15 -8.86 13.44
CA GLY A 126 23.55 -8.54 14.81
C GLY A 126 24.31 -7.22 14.94
N SER A 127 24.25 -6.36 13.93
CA SER A 127 24.87 -5.04 13.89
C SER A 127 23.99 -3.98 14.57
N ARG A 128 24.62 -2.97 15.19
CA ARG A 128 23.89 -1.80 15.68
C ARG A 128 23.69 -0.80 14.55
N PHE A 129 22.44 -0.36 14.34
CA PHE A 129 22.10 0.72 13.43
C PHE A 129 21.79 2.02 14.19
N THR A 130 22.29 3.15 13.68
CA THR A 130 21.91 4.50 14.13
C THR A 130 21.81 5.43 12.92
N ALA A 131 21.03 6.50 13.04
CA ALA A 131 20.91 7.50 11.98
C ALA A 131 20.74 8.92 12.52
N GLU A 132 21.22 9.90 11.76
CA GLU A 132 21.03 11.33 12.05
C GLU A 132 20.92 12.14 10.74
N PRO A 133 20.21 13.28 10.73
CA PRO A 133 20.18 14.16 9.57
C PRO A 133 21.50 14.91 9.39
N THR A 134 21.93 15.10 8.15
CA THR A 134 23.03 16.02 7.79
C THR A 134 22.48 17.44 7.76
N LEU A 135 22.99 18.32 8.63
CA LEU A 135 22.56 19.73 8.75
C LEU A 135 23.38 20.70 7.89
N ASP A 136 24.37 20.22 7.16
CA ASP A 136 25.22 21.06 6.32
C ASP A 136 24.44 21.59 5.11
N THR A 137 24.53 22.89 4.86
CA THR A 137 24.00 23.50 3.64
C THR A 137 24.80 23.02 2.43
N LEU A 138 24.14 22.30 1.53
CA LEU A 138 24.74 21.89 0.26
C LEU A 138 24.96 23.13 -0.63
N PRO A 139 26.11 23.22 -1.32
CA PRO A 139 26.26 24.14 -2.45
C PRO A 139 25.13 23.93 -3.47
N GLU A 140 24.77 24.99 -4.19
CA GLU A 140 23.63 24.99 -5.13
C GLU A 140 23.70 23.88 -6.20
N ASP A 141 24.92 23.50 -6.62
CA ASP A 141 25.19 22.44 -7.61
C ASP A 141 25.54 21.07 -7.01
N ALA A 142 25.60 20.94 -5.69
CA ALA A 142 26.00 19.69 -5.04
C ALA A 142 24.83 18.70 -5.00
N LEU A 143 25.12 17.43 -5.30
CA LEU A 143 24.15 16.36 -5.08
C LEU A 143 23.96 16.15 -3.58
N PRO A 144 22.72 15.95 -3.10
CA PRO A 144 22.52 15.39 -1.78
C PRO A 144 23.15 14.01 -1.70
N GLU A 145 23.71 13.68 -0.55
CA GLU A 145 24.43 12.42 -0.34
C GLU A 145 24.03 11.76 0.97
N TYR A 146 23.94 10.43 0.94
CA TYR A 146 24.03 9.61 2.14
C TYR A 146 25.49 9.41 2.51
N LEU A 147 25.79 9.49 3.81
CA LEU A 147 27.09 9.09 4.37
C LEU A 147 26.85 7.91 5.30
N LEU A 148 27.22 6.70 4.88
CA LEU A 148 27.13 5.51 5.71
C LEU A 148 28.50 5.16 6.26
N ASP A 149 28.66 5.28 7.57
CA ASP A 149 29.81 4.76 8.30
C ASP A 149 29.59 3.28 8.63
N VAL A 150 30.53 2.44 8.20
CA VAL A 150 30.57 0.99 8.43
C VAL A 150 31.87 0.68 9.17
N ASP A 151 31.79 0.53 10.49
CA ASP A 151 32.96 0.30 11.37
C ASP A 151 34.13 1.29 11.13
N GLY A 152 33.82 2.55 10.83
CA GLY A 152 34.78 3.64 10.56
C GLY A 152 35.12 3.86 9.08
N GLU A 153 34.68 2.99 8.17
CA GLU A 153 34.74 3.23 6.72
C GLU A 153 33.51 4.01 6.26
N VAL A 154 33.70 5.22 5.76
CA VAL A 154 32.60 6.06 5.27
C VAL A 154 32.38 5.85 3.78
N MET A 155 31.20 5.35 3.43
CA MET A 155 30.66 5.34 2.07
C MET A 155 29.86 6.61 1.80
N ARG A 156 30.02 7.19 0.61
CA ARG A 156 29.20 8.30 0.11
C ARG A 156 28.32 7.80 -1.04
N VAL A 157 27.02 8.07 -0.98
CA VAL A 157 26.08 7.70 -2.05
C VAL A 157 25.27 8.93 -2.45
N ALA A 158 25.48 9.40 -3.68
CA ALA A 158 24.78 10.56 -4.21
C ALA A 158 23.34 10.24 -4.62
N VAL A 159 22.46 11.22 -4.43
CA VAL A 159 21.01 11.10 -4.60
C VAL A 159 20.53 12.10 -5.65
N PRO A 160 20.23 11.66 -6.88
CA PRO A 160 19.78 12.55 -7.93
C PRO A 160 18.32 12.94 -7.70
N VAL A 161 18.11 14.22 -7.38
CA VAL A 161 16.77 14.80 -7.25
C VAL A 161 16.66 16.09 -8.06
N ARG A 162 15.44 16.40 -8.50
CA ARG A 162 15.07 17.68 -9.10
C ARG A 162 13.84 18.24 -8.44
N GLN A 163 13.74 19.56 -8.38
CA GLN A 163 12.51 20.23 -7.98
C GLN A 163 11.37 19.90 -8.96
N GLY A 164 10.19 19.71 -8.41
CA GLY A 164 8.94 19.51 -9.14
C GLY A 164 7.76 19.92 -8.28
N HIS A 165 6.56 19.63 -8.78
CA HIS A 165 5.33 19.86 -8.04
C HIS A 165 4.54 18.55 -7.97
N ALA A 166 3.93 18.34 -6.82
CA ALA A 166 2.91 17.32 -6.64
C ALA A 166 1.68 17.63 -7.51
N VAL A 167 0.81 16.63 -7.69
CA VAL A 167 -0.51 16.86 -8.30
C VAL A 167 -1.21 17.99 -7.56
N THR A 168 -1.18 17.97 -6.23
CA THR A 168 -1.73 18.97 -5.30
C THR A 168 -1.08 20.36 -5.34
N GLY A 169 0.03 20.52 -6.08
CA GLY A 169 0.66 21.81 -6.36
C GLY A 169 1.77 22.19 -5.37
N GLU A 170 1.99 21.41 -4.31
CA GLU A 170 3.10 21.60 -3.39
C GLU A 170 4.43 21.33 -4.09
N ALA A 171 5.44 22.13 -3.76
CA ALA A 171 6.82 21.86 -4.17
C ALA A 171 7.28 20.54 -3.57
N ILE A 172 7.94 19.72 -4.40
CA ILE A 172 8.50 18.43 -4.01
C ILE A 172 9.87 18.23 -4.63
N GLN A 173 10.66 17.35 -4.03
CA GLN A 173 11.88 16.81 -4.62
C GLN A 173 11.57 15.48 -5.31
N ARG A 174 11.59 15.43 -6.65
CA ARG A 174 11.38 14.19 -7.41
C ARG A 174 12.72 13.47 -7.60
N MET A 175 12.71 12.14 -7.60
CA MET A 175 13.85 11.40 -8.17
C MET A 175 14.02 11.79 -9.64
N THR A 176 15.26 11.84 -10.15
CA THR A 176 15.54 12.20 -11.55
C THR A 176 16.68 11.38 -12.12
N GLY A 177 16.69 11.25 -13.46
CA GLY A 177 17.87 10.80 -14.18
C GLY A 177 18.93 11.90 -14.17
N ARG A 178 20.21 11.51 -14.08
CA ARG A 178 21.35 12.44 -14.11
C ARG A 178 22.54 11.84 -14.84
N ILE A 179 23.27 12.67 -15.58
CA ILE A 179 24.57 12.35 -16.18
C ILE A 179 25.60 13.33 -15.64
N ARG A 180 26.73 12.83 -15.15
CA ARG A 180 27.91 13.64 -14.82
C ARG A 180 29.12 13.18 -15.64
N VAL A 181 29.82 14.15 -16.22
CA VAL A 181 31.03 13.90 -17.02
C VAL A 181 32.19 14.71 -16.46
N ASP A 182 33.27 14.02 -16.07
CA ASP A 182 34.51 14.59 -15.55
C ASP A 182 34.32 15.61 -14.40
N GLY A 183 33.19 15.51 -13.68
CA GLY A 183 32.80 16.48 -12.66
C GLY A 183 32.48 17.90 -13.16
N THR A 184 32.50 18.15 -14.47
CA THR A 184 32.33 19.48 -15.08
C THR A 184 31.00 19.67 -15.77
N LEU A 185 30.50 18.62 -16.43
CA LEU A 185 29.18 18.63 -17.07
C LEU A 185 28.20 17.84 -16.21
N THR A 186 27.06 18.46 -15.89
CA THR A 186 25.93 17.81 -15.23
C THR A 186 24.67 18.03 -16.06
N LEU A 187 23.94 16.95 -16.35
CA LEU A 187 22.69 16.97 -17.11
C LEU A 187 21.63 16.21 -16.33
N ASP A 188 20.53 16.87 -16.00
CA ASP A 188 19.33 16.19 -15.52
C ASP A 188 18.39 15.86 -16.67
N PHE A 189 17.68 14.75 -16.53
CA PHE A 189 16.65 14.36 -17.48
C PHE A 189 15.51 13.59 -16.79
N PRO A 190 14.26 13.74 -17.26
CA PRO A 190 13.16 12.92 -16.78
C PRO A 190 13.38 11.48 -17.23
N THR A 191 13.35 10.56 -16.28
CA THR A 191 13.37 9.11 -16.53
C THR A 191 12.12 8.67 -17.30
N ALA A 192 12.12 7.45 -17.84
CA ALA A 192 10.97 6.82 -18.47
C ALA A 192 9.79 6.73 -17.49
N PHE A 193 10.08 6.44 -16.22
CA PHE A 193 9.09 6.42 -15.13
C PHE A 193 8.44 7.81 -14.94
N GLU A 194 9.25 8.87 -14.86
CA GLU A 194 8.72 10.24 -14.75
C GLU A 194 7.95 10.69 -15.99
N ALA A 195 8.46 10.36 -17.18
CA ALA A 195 7.85 10.76 -18.44
C ALA A 195 6.49 10.08 -18.67
N LEU A 196 6.31 8.83 -18.23
CA LEU A 196 5.01 8.14 -18.25
C LEU A 196 3.98 8.90 -17.42
N TRP A 197 4.34 9.23 -16.19
CA TRP A 197 3.49 9.98 -15.29
C TRP A 197 3.18 11.39 -15.83
N ASP A 198 4.19 12.13 -16.26
CA ASP A 198 4.02 13.51 -16.76
C ASP A 198 3.10 13.52 -18.01
N ALA A 199 3.24 12.52 -18.90
CA ALA A 199 2.36 12.36 -20.06
C ALA A 199 0.91 12.02 -19.66
N TYR A 200 0.73 11.15 -18.66
CA TYR A 200 -0.59 10.80 -18.13
C TYR A 200 -1.28 11.97 -17.46
N HIS A 201 -0.57 12.70 -16.60
CA HIS A 201 -1.09 13.87 -15.89
C HIS A 201 -1.49 14.97 -16.89
N ALA A 202 -0.65 15.25 -17.89
CA ALA A 202 -0.99 16.19 -18.95
C ALA A 202 -2.23 15.75 -19.75
N TRP A 203 -2.41 14.44 -19.97
CA TRP A 203 -3.61 13.91 -20.59
C TRP A 203 -4.85 14.14 -19.70
N LEU A 204 -4.77 13.88 -18.39
CA LEU A 204 -5.86 14.14 -17.43
C LEU A 204 -6.31 15.61 -17.46
N GLU A 205 -5.35 16.54 -17.47
CA GLU A 205 -5.61 17.99 -17.53
C GLU A 205 -6.26 18.42 -18.85
N ALA A 206 -5.89 17.79 -19.97
CA ALA A 206 -6.41 18.11 -21.29
C ALA A 206 -7.84 17.56 -21.53
N GLN A 207 -8.33 16.64 -20.69
CA GLN A 207 -9.66 16.06 -20.86
C GLN A 207 -10.76 17.00 -20.33
N VAL A 208 -11.92 16.93 -20.98
CA VAL A 208 -13.15 17.56 -20.51
C VAL A 208 -13.90 16.56 -19.64
N TRP A 209 -13.84 16.75 -18.32
CA TRP A 209 -14.56 15.95 -17.34
C TRP A 209 -15.91 16.59 -16.97
N PRO A 210 -16.87 15.80 -16.47
CA PRO A 210 -18.06 16.35 -15.82
C PRO A 210 -17.71 17.37 -14.72
N ASP A 211 -18.67 18.26 -14.43
CA ASP A 211 -18.51 19.27 -13.38
C ASP A 211 -18.64 18.68 -11.97
N THR A 212 -19.34 17.56 -11.83
CA THR A 212 -19.55 16.86 -10.55
C THR A 212 -19.29 15.38 -10.70
N ALA A 213 -18.82 14.74 -9.62
CA ALA A 213 -18.65 13.29 -9.57
C ALA A 213 -20.00 12.53 -9.73
N PRO A 214 -20.00 11.32 -10.31
CA PRO A 214 -18.84 10.59 -10.84
C PRO A 214 -18.33 11.20 -12.15
N PHE A 215 -17.00 11.21 -12.32
CA PHE A 215 -16.35 11.76 -13.50
C PHE A 215 -16.24 10.73 -14.64
N PHE A 216 -16.20 9.45 -14.29
CA PHE A 216 -16.15 8.30 -15.19
C PHE A 216 -16.73 7.06 -14.49
N ASP A 217 -17.07 6.01 -15.26
CA ASP A 217 -17.41 4.69 -14.69
C ASP A 217 -16.12 3.93 -14.35
N VAL A 218 -15.36 3.54 -15.39
CA VAL A 218 -14.03 2.92 -15.24
C VAL A 218 -12.99 3.67 -16.06
N LEU A 219 -11.85 3.96 -15.44
CA LEU A 219 -10.65 4.48 -16.09
C LEU A 219 -9.53 3.45 -15.98
N ARG A 220 -9.25 2.73 -17.06
CA ARG A 220 -8.15 1.77 -17.13
C ARG A 220 -6.92 2.45 -17.72
N VAL A 221 -5.81 2.37 -16.99
CA VAL A 221 -4.52 2.96 -17.38
C VAL A 221 -3.50 1.84 -17.46
N THR A 222 -3.07 1.49 -18.68
CA THR A 222 -2.07 0.46 -18.92
C THR A 222 -0.73 1.10 -19.24
N ALA A 223 0.25 0.94 -18.35
CA ALA A 223 1.63 1.36 -18.57
C ALA A 223 2.51 0.17 -18.94
N ARG A 224 3.50 0.39 -19.81
CA ARG A 224 4.59 -0.54 -20.12
C ARG A 224 5.90 0.16 -19.83
N LEU A 225 6.74 -0.45 -18.99
CA LEU A 225 7.99 0.14 -18.52
C LEU A 225 9.09 -0.95 -18.44
N PRO A 226 10.34 -0.64 -18.88
CA PRO A 226 11.52 -1.42 -18.53
C PRO A 226 11.84 -1.29 -17.04
N ALA A 227 11.34 -2.26 -16.29
CA ALA A 227 11.55 -2.39 -14.85
C ALA A 227 11.90 -3.85 -14.52
N GLU A 228 12.42 -4.05 -13.32
CA GLU A 228 12.69 -5.35 -12.73
C GLU A 228 12.22 -5.31 -11.29
N ARG A 229 11.70 -6.44 -10.80
CA ARG A 229 11.47 -6.66 -9.37
C ARG A 229 12.71 -7.31 -8.77
N GLU A 230 13.28 -6.68 -7.74
CA GLU A 230 14.42 -7.20 -7.00
C GLU A 230 14.07 -7.38 -5.53
N GLU A 231 13.99 -8.63 -5.06
CA GLU A 231 13.76 -8.93 -3.64
C GLU A 231 14.95 -8.46 -2.79
N LEU A 232 14.67 -7.87 -1.63
CA LEU A 232 15.68 -7.29 -0.73
C LEU A 232 16.12 -8.25 0.38
N ALA A 233 15.68 -9.51 0.36
CA ALA A 233 15.98 -10.52 1.39
C ALA A 233 15.68 -10.05 2.83
N TYR A 234 14.65 -9.20 2.98
CA TYR A 234 14.13 -8.74 4.25
C TYR A 234 12.60 -8.76 4.20
N ASP A 235 11.97 -9.63 4.99
CA ASP A 235 10.52 -9.88 4.99
C ASP A 235 9.92 -9.91 3.56
N HIS A 236 8.98 -9.01 3.24
CA HIS A 236 8.31 -8.95 1.93
C HIS A 236 8.87 -7.85 1.00
N GLU A 237 10.00 -7.23 1.38
CA GLU A 237 10.53 -6.06 0.68
C GLU A 237 11.11 -6.37 -0.69
N ALA A 238 10.75 -5.53 -1.66
CA ALA A 238 11.29 -5.58 -3.02
C ALA A 238 11.44 -4.17 -3.60
N LEU A 239 12.45 -4.00 -4.47
CA LEU A 239 12.52 -2.87 -5.38
C LEU A 239 11.68 -3.19 -6.60
N ASP A 240 10.52 -2.55 -6.75
CA ASP A 240 9.63 -2.78 -7.88
C ASP A 240 8.97 -1.47 -8.36
N LEU A 241 9.55 -0.87 -9.40
CA LEU A 241 8.98 0.35 -9.98
C LEU A 241 7.66 0.13 -10.72
N THR A 242 7.26 -1.12 -10.99
CA THR A 242 5.93 -1.38 -11.58
C THR A 242 4.84 -1.18 -10.54
N GLU A 243 5.06 -1.65 -9.31
CA GLU A 243 4.18 -1.39 -8.17
C GLU A 243 4.10 0.10 -7.88
N VAL A 244 5.27 0.75 -7.73
CA VAL A 244 5.35 2.18 -7.44
C VAL A 244 4.63 3.00 -8.51
N LEU A 245 4.77 2.65 -9.79
CA LEU A 245 4.03 3.35 -10.86
C LEU A 245 2.52 3.11 -10.78
N ALA A 246 2.09 1.89 -10.43
CA ALA A 246 0.67 1.59 -10.27
C ALA A 246 0.04 2.44 -9.15
N GLU A 247 0.77 2.59 -8.05
CA GLU A 247 0.40 3.44 -6.91
C GLU A 247 0.36 4.94 -7.29
N GLU A 248 1.35 5.43 -8.05
CA GLU A 248 1.33 6.82 -8.55
C GLU A 248 0.17 7.08 -9.51
N LEU A 249 -0.08 6.16 -10.45
CA LEU A 249 -1.21 6.27 -11.37
C LEU A 249 -2.53 6.27 -10.59
N TYR A 250 -2.66 5.45 -9.55
CA TYR A 250 -3.87 5.41 -8.74
C TYR A 250 -4.08 6.68 -7.92
N PHE A 251 -3.18 6.94 -6.97
CA PHE A 251 -3.33 8.02 -6.01
C PHE A 251 -3.15 9.40 -6.65
N GLY A 252 -2.28 9.52 -7.66
CA GLY A 252 -2.16 10.76 -8.42
C GLY A 252 -3.44 11.11 -9.19
N THR A 253 -4.14 10.10 -9.74
CA THR A 253 -5.48 10.33 -10.35
C THR A 253 -6.50 10.73 -9.29
N GLN A 254 -6.50 10.06 -8.13
CA GLN A 254 -7.39 10.40 -7.02
C GLN A 254 -7.18 11.84 -6.55
N GLU A 255 -5.92 12.25 -6.35
CA GLU A 255 -5.54 13.62 -5.95
C GLU A 255 -5.94 14.66 -7.00
N PHE A 256 -5.85 14.33 -8.29
CA PHE A 256 -6.33 15.20 -9.38
C PHE A 256 -7.84 15.44 -9.25
N PHE A 257 -8.64 14.39 -9.10
CA PHE A 257 -10.09 14.52 -9.00
C PHE A 257 -10.58 15.11 -7.68
N GLN A 258 -9.87 14.88 -6.57
CA GLN A 258 -10.14 15.55 -5.30
C GLN A 258 -10.00 17.08 -5.43
N ARG A 259 -8.89 17.55 -6.02
CA ARG A 259 -8.72 19.00 -6.26
C ARG A 259 -9.78 19.54 -7.21
N ARG A 260 -10.08 18.81 -8.29
CA ARG A 260 -11.14 19.21 -9.23
C ARG A 260 -12.50 19.35 -8.55
N ALA A 261 -12.85 18.42 -7.67
CA ALA A 261 -14.10 18.44 -6.92
C ALA A 261 -14.12 19.49 -5.80
N GLY A 262 -13.00 20.15 -5.50
CA GLY A 262 -12.88 21.11 -4.41
C GLY A 262 -13.06 20.49 -3.02
N VAL A 263 -12.86 19.17 -2.90
CA VAL A 263 -12.86 18.49 -1.59
C VAL A 263 -11.50 18.63 -0.93
N GLU A 264 -11.47 18.53 0.40
CA GLU A 264 -10.22 18.55 1.17
C GLU A 264 -9.26 17.46 0.68
N ALA A 265 -7.96 17.77 0.65
CA ALA A 265 -6.93 16.80 0.31
C ALA A 265 -7.01 15.58 1.24
N GLY A 266 -6.98 14.37 0.66
CA GLY A 266 -7.13 13.14 1.43
C GLY A 266 -8.59 12.79 1.78
N SER A 267 -9.58 13.57 1.33
CA SER A 267 -11.00 13.22 1.46
C SER A 267 -11.30 11.86 0.83
N ARG A 268 -11.92 10.97 1.61
CA ARG A 268 -12.20 9.59 1.20
C ARG A 268 -13.66 9.37 0.77
N THR A 269 -14.44 10.45 0.68
CA THR A 269 -15.88 10.41 0.35
C THR A 269 -16.16 10.51 -1.16
N LEU A 270 -15.15 10.87 -1.97
CA LEU A 270 -15.33 11.20 -3.37
C LEU A 270 -15.59 9.93 -4.22
N GLN A 271 -16.78 9.87 -4.83
CA GLN A 271 -17.17 8.82 -5.77
C GLN A 271 -16.76 9.16 -7.20
N MET A 272 -15.45 9.22 -7.48
CA MET A 272 -14.93 9.68 -8.78
C MET A 272 -15.18 8.71 -9.95
N GLY A 273 -15.34 7.42 -9.66
CA GLY A 273 -15.25 6.31 -10.63
C GLY A 273 -14.10 5.35 -10.29
N GLN A 274 -14.12 4.13 -10.86
CA GLN A 274 -13.10 3.13 -10.59
C GLN A 274 -11.84 3.32 -11.45
N ILE A 275 -10.69 3.51 -10.81
CA ILE A 275 -9.38 3.57 -11.48
C ILE A 275 -8.74 2.18 -11.46
N ILE A 276 -8.26 1.72 -12.61
CA ILE A 276 -7.57 0.44 -12.77
C ILE A 276 -6.18 0.69 -13.36
N PRO A 277 -5.12 0.80 -12.53
CA PRO A 277 -3.75 0.89 -12.99
C PRO A 277 -3.22 -0.52 -13.32
N LEU A 278 -2.75 -0.71 -14.54
CA LEU A 278 -2.07 -1.92 -15.01
C LEU A 278 -0.66 -1.58 -15.42
N VAL A 279 0.35 -2.03 -14.68
CA VAL A 279 1.74 -1.80 -15.07
C VAL A 279 2.38 -3.12 -15.47
N GLN A 280 2.75 -3.21 -16.74
CA GLN A 280 3.31 -4.41 -17.35
C GLN A 280 4.81 -4.22 -17.59
N LEU A 281 5.58 -5.28 -17.31
CA LEU A 281 6.99 -5.33 -17.66
C LEU A 281 7.17 -5.32 -19.18
N SER A 282 8.10 -4.51 -19.67
CA SER A 282 8.50 -4.50 -21.07
C SER A 282 10.00 -4.30 -21.21
N THR A 283 10.67 -5.04 -22.10
CA THR A 283 12.11 -4.89 -22.32
C THR A 283 12.48 -3.82 -23.33
N GLN A 284 11.51 -3.35 -24.13
CA GLN A 284 11.77 -2.47 -25.28
C GLN A 284 10.79 -1.30 -25.40
N GLU A 285 9.65 -1.38 -24.72
CA GLU A 285 8.59 -0.38 -24.86
C GLU A 285 8.43 0.44 -23.59
N VAL A 286 8.37 1.76 -23.78
CA VAL A 286 7.85 2.70 -22.80
C VAL A 286 6.59 3.30 -23.40
N GLY A 287 5.45 3.04 -22.78
CA GLY A 287 4.19 3.53 -23.30
C GLY A 287 3.05 3.49 -22.30
N LEU A 288 2.03 4.29 -22.58
CA LEU A 288 0.80 4.35 -21.81
C LEU A 288 -0.39 4.20 -22.75
N GLU A 289 -1.40 3.48 -22.31
CA GLU A 289 -2.71 3.37 -22.95
C GLU A 289 -3.79 3.69 -21.92
N VAL A 290 -4.71 4.58 -22.26
CA VAL A 290 -5.84 4.94 -21.41
C VAL A 290 -7.14 4.60 -22.12
N HIS A 291 -7.98 3.84 -21.43
CA HIS A 291 -9.30 3.46 -21.90
C HIS A 291 -10.33 3.82 -20.82
N SER A 292 -11.27 4.70 -21.18
CA SER A 292 -12.51 4.83 -20.43
C SER A 292 -13.54 3.86 -21.00
N GLY A 293 -14.33 3.24 -20.14
CA GLY A 293 -15.46 2.45 -20.61
C GLY A 293 -16.42 2.11 -19.50
N SER A 294 -17.53 1.50 -19.90
CA SER A 294 -18.42 0.85 -18.95
C SER A 294 -17.72 -0.38 -18.35
N ALA A 295 -18.01 -0.68 -17.09
CA ALA A 295 -17.54 -1.83 -16.33
C ALA A 295 -17.95 -3.21 -16.89
N ALA A 296 -17.85 -3.43 -18.21
CA ALA A 296 -18.01 -4.74 -18.84
C ALA A 296 -17.09 -5.73 -18.11
N ALA A 297 -17.76 -6.71 -17.49
CA ALA A 297 -17.33 -7.41 -16.30
C ALA A 297 -15.88 -7.89 -16.37
N LEU A 298 -15.14 -7.68 -15.27
CA LEU A 298 -14.04 -8.58 -14.92
C LEU A 298 -14.50 -10.02 -15.21
N ALA A 299 -13.64 -10.81 -15.86
CA ALA A 299 -14.01 -12.12 -16.40
C ALA A 299 -14.85 -12.93 -15.38
N PRO A 300 -15.90 -13.63 -15.84
CA PRO A 300 -16.80 -14.34 -14.95
C PRO A 300 -16.04 -15.30 -14.05
N GLU A 301 -16.38 -15.28 -12.76
CA GLU A 301 -15.81 -16.15 -11.73
C GLU A 301 -15.99 -17.61 -12.15
N GLN A 302 -14.89 -18.38 -12.19
CA GLN A 302 -14.99 -19.82 -12.43
C GLN A 302 -15.53 -20.50 -11.17
N PRO A 303 -16.57 -21.36 -11.28
CA PRO A 303 -17.10 -22.06 -10.11
C PRO A 303 -16.01 -22.92 -9.45
N THR A 304 -15.95 -22.89 -8.11
CA THR A 304 -15.11 -23.85 -7.38
C THR A 304 -15.89 -25.12 -7.04
N ALA A 305 -15.26 -26.28 -7.20
CA ALA A 305 -15.87 -27.58 -6.87
C ALA A 305 -15.54 -28.05 -5.44
N ARG A 306 -14.51 -27.48 -4.80
CA ARG A 306 -14.05 -27.88 -3.46
C ARG A 306 -13.65 -26.66 -2.66
N LEU A 307 -14.25 -26.49 -1.48
CA LEU A 307 -13.86 -25.45 -0.54
C LEU A 307 -12.53 -25.78 0.14
N PRO A 308 -11.62 -24.79 0.29
CA PRO A 308 -10.43 -24.97 1.09
C PRO A 308 -10.77 -25.08 2.58
N ASP A 309 -9.88 -25.73 3.34
CA ASP A 309 -9.91 -25.67 4.80
C ASP A 309 -9.42 -24.30 5.26
N LEU A 310 -10.30 -23.49 5.85
CA LEU A 310 -10.01 -22.12 6.26
C LEU A 310 -8.85 -22.05 7.26
N GLN A 311 -8.68 -23.04 8.15
CA GLN A 311 -7.61 -23.04 9.16
C GLN A 311 -6.22 -23.25 8.55
N ARG A 312 -6.18 -23.83 7.35
CA ARG A 312 -4.96 -24.17 6.62
C ARG A 312 -4.74 -23.31 5.39
N LEU A 313 -5.69 -22.43 5.07
CA LEU A 313 -5.62 -21.55 3.92
C LEU A 313 -4.56 -20.47 4.15
N ASP A 314 -3.48 -20.54 3.37
CA ASP A 314 -2.29 -19.71 3.47
C ASP A 314 -2.25 -18.60 2.41
N ARG A 315 -3.40 -18.28 1.83
CA ARG A 315 -3.56 -17.25 0.81
C ARG A 315 -4.96 -16.63 0.89
N PRO A 316 -5.19 -15.48 0.24
CA PRO A 316 -6.55 -15.00 0.04
C PRO A 316 -7.41 -16.08 -0.66
N PRO A 317 -8.64 -16.34 -0.21
CA PRO A 317 -9.58 -17.15 -0.99
C PRO A 317 -9.89 -16.43 -2.31
N THR A 318 -10.07 -17.17 -3.39
CA THR A 318 -10.56 -16.58 -4.65
C THR A 318 -11.99 -16.06 -4.44
N PRO A 319 -12.47 -15.08 -5.24
CA PRO A 319 -13.85 -14.61 -5.18
C PRO A 319 -14.88 -15.75 -5.31
N ALA A 320 -14.58 -16.76 -6.14
CA ALA A 320 -15.41 -17.94 -6.30
C ALA A 320 -15.42 -18.83 -5.03
N GLU A 321 -14.27 -19.04 -4.39
CA GLU A 321 -14.18 -19.76 -3.11
C GLU A 321 -14.94 -19.03 -2.01
N ALA A 322 -14.72 -17.72 -1.85
CA ALA A 322 -15.41 -16.90 -0.85
C ALA A 322 -16.93 -16.93 -1.08
N ARG A 323 -17.38 -16.72 -2.32
CA ARG A 323 -18.80 -16.76 -2.68
C ARG A 323 -19.43 -18.14 -2.44
N HIS A 324 -18.74 -19.21 -2.80
CA HIS A 324 -19.24 -20.57 -2.58
C HIS A 324 -19.35 -20.87 -1.08
N TRP A 325 -18.37 -20.45 -0.29
CA TRP A 325 -18.38 -20.59 1.17
C TRP A 325 -19.57 -19.84 1.78
N LEU A 326 -19.71 -18.55 1.45
CA LEU A 326 -20.80 -17.69 1.94
C LEU A 326 -22.19 -18.20 1.53
N GLY A 327 -22.35 -18.66 0.29
CA GLY A 327 -23.64 -19.08 -0.25
C GLY A 327 -24.09 -20.47 0.18
N THR A 328 -23.20 -21.29 0.74
CA THR A 328 -23.52 -22.64 1.25
C THR A 328 -23.59 -22.72 2.77
N SER A 329 -23.10 -21.70 3.46
CA SER A 329 -23.15 -21.64 4.93
C SER A 329 -24.58 -21.47 5.45
N PRO A 330 -25.00 -22.30 6.42
CA PRO A 330 -26.35 -22.22 6.97
C PRO A 330 -26.58 -20.87 7.65
N ALA A 331 -27.83 -20.39 7.62
CA ALA A 331 -28.26 -19.13 8.21
C ALA A 331 -27.63 -17.83 7.66
N GLY A 332 -26.94 -17.89 6.52
CA GLY A 332 -26.54 -16.69 5.78
C GLY A 332 -27.74 -15.98 5.16
N THR A 333 -27.79 -14.66 5.30
CA THR A 333 -28.77 -13.80 4.62
C THR A 333 -28.06 -12.77 3.76
N VAL A 334 -28.61 -12.47 2.58
CA VAL A 334 -28.09 -11.40 1.73
C VAL A 334 -28.56 -10.07 2.32
N ALA A 335 -27.66 -9.36 2.98
CA ALA A 335 -27.94 -8.09 3.66
C ALA A 335 -27.92 -6.89 2.71
N ALA A 336 -27.12 -6.96 1.65
CA ALA A 336 -27.01 -5.91 0.64
C ALA A 336 -26.51 -6.47 -0.70
N ARG A 337 -26.42 -5.59 -1.69
CA ARG A 337 -25.76 -5.86 -2.97
C ARG A 337 -24.79 -4.74 -3.30
N SER A 338 -23.63 -5.11 -3.83
CA SER A 338 -22.66 -4.15 -4.34
C SER A 338 -23.18 -3.38 -5.55
N VAL A 339 -22.43 -2.36 -5.96
CA VAL A 339 -22.67 -1.58 -7.19
C VAL A 339 -22.82 -2.50 -8.41
N ARG A 340 -22.03 -3.57 -8.52
CA ARG A 340 -22.12 -4.56 -9.61
C ARG A 340 -23.04 -5.75 -9.28
N GLY A 341 -23.85 -5.64 -8.23
CA GLY A 341 -24.89 -6.62 -7.89
C GLY A 341 -24.42 -7.87 -7.14
N ARG A 342 -23.14 -7.96 -6.75
CA ARG A 342 -22.62 -9.08 -5.95
C ARG A 342 -23.26 -9.06 -4.55
N PRO A 343 -23.67 -10.22 -4.01
CA PRO A 343 -24.31 -10.27 -2.70
C PRO A 343 -23.30 -9.99 -1.58
N VAL A 344 -23.74 -9.19 -0.59
CA VAL A 344 -23.07 -9.03 0.71
C VAL A 344 -23.84 -9.86 1.73
N TRP A 345 -23.17 -10.80 2.38
CA TRP A 345 -23.79 -11.76 3.28
C TRP A 345 -23.61 -11.35 4.74
N SER A 346 -24.66 -11.54 5.54
CA SER A 346 -24.66 -11.39 6.99
C SER A 346 -25.11 -12.68 7.67
N PHE A 347 -24.47 -13.01 8.78
CA PHE A 347 -24.75 -14.19 9.59
C PHE A 347 -24.97 -13.80 11.06
N GLY A 348 -25.78 -14.58 11.78
CA GLY A 348 -26.00 -14.41 13.22
C GLY A 348 -27.25 -13.61 13.58
N ALA A 349 -27.25 -13.03 14.78
CA ALA A 349 -28.45 -12.50 15.44
C ALA A 349 -28.95 -11.17 14.86
N GLY A 350 -28.07 -10.33 14.32
CA GLY A 350 -28.41 -9.01 13.80
C GLY A 350 -28.82 -7.98 14.86
N GLN A 351 -28.71 -8.30 16.16
CA GLN A 351 -29.03 -7.41 17.28
C GLN A 351 -28.10 -7.65 18.48
N GLY A 352 -27.64 -6.57 19.10
CA GLY A 352 -26.81 -6.54 20.29
C GLY A 352 -25.45 -7.22 20.14
N GLY A 353 -24.76 -7.40 21.26
CA GLY A 353 -23.56 -8.23 21.35
C GLY A 353 -22.35 -7.71 20.54
N LEU A 354 -21.71 -8.60 19.78
CA LEU A 354 -20.55 -8.32 18.95
C LEU A 354 -20.93 -8.26 17.47
N LEU A 355 -20.55 -7.18 16.79
CA LEU A 355 -20.51 -7.11 15.33
C LEU A 355 -19.08 -7.33 14.85
N VAL A 356 -18.88 -8.25 13.92
CA VAL A 356 -17.61 -8.45 13.21
C VAL A 356 -17.80 -8.15 11.73
N THR A 357 -16.97 -7.28 11.16
CA THR A 357 -16.96 -7.02 9.73
C THR A 357 -15.56 -7.25 9.16
N GLY A 358 -15.48 -7.66 7.89
CA GLY A 358 -14.22 -7.87 7.19
C GLY A 358 -14.34 -7.57 5.70
N GLY A 359 -13.19 -7.32 5.06
CA GLY A 359 -13.13 -7.02 3.63
C GLY A 359 -13.81 -5.71 3.25
N GLN A 360 -13.83 -4.73 4.15
CA GLN A 360 -14.17 -3.34 3.82
C GLN A 360 -13.22 -2.83 2.72
N HIS A 361 -11.92 -3.01 2.94
CA HIS A 361 -10.90 -2.91 1.92
C HIS A 361 -10.57 -4.32 1.43
N ALA A 362 -10.70 -4.55 0.14
CA ALA A 362 -10.71 -5.89 -0.39
C ALA A 362 -9.32 -6.54 -0.51
N ASN A 363 -8.26 -5.73 -0.59
CA ASN A 363 -6.87 -6.19 -0.61
C ASN A 363 -6.35 -6.62 0.80
N GLU A 364 -7.08 -6.29 1.86
CA GLU A 364 -6.77 -6.61 3.27
C GLU A 364 -7.45 -7.93 3.68
N SER A 365 -6.81 -9.05 3.31
CA SER A 365 -7.51 -10.31 3.07
C SER A 365 -7.47 -11.33 4.22
N THR A 366 -6.59 -11.17 5.22
CA THR A 366 -6.57 -12.08 6.39
C THR A 366 -7.82 -11.90 7.25
N GLY A 367 -8.37 -10.68 7.31
CA GLY A 367 -9.62 -10.37 8.00
C GLY A 367 -10.82 -11.12 7.41
N VAL A 368 -10.87 -11.29 6.08
CA VAL A 368 -11.93 -12.05 5.39
C VAL A 368 -11.92 -13.51 5.87
N VAL A 369 -10.74 -14.15 5.91
CA VAL A 369 -10.63 -15.55 6.35
C VAL A 369 -10.98 -15.70 7.83
N ALA A 370 -10.52 -14.77 8.68
CA ALA A 370 -10.86 -14.78 10.10
C ALA A 370 -12.38 -14.63 10.34
N ALA A 371 -13.06 -13.78 9.58
CA ALA A 371 -14.50 -13.62 9.67
C ALA A 371 -15.25 -14.87 9.16
N LEU A 372 -14.79 -15.51 8.08
CA LEU A 372 -15.35 -16.79 7.62
C LEU A 372 -15.18 -17.89 8.69
N ARG A 373 -14.02 -17.93 9.36
CA ARG A 373 -13.80 -18.84 10.50
C ARG A 373 -14.72 -18.53 11.67
N ALA A 374 -14.99 -17.26 11.95
CA ALA A 374 -15.98 -16.88 12.97
C ALA A 374 -17.37 -17.43 12.64
N VAL A 375 -17.76 -17.43 11.36
CA VAL A 375 -19.01 -18.07 10.92
C VAL A 375 -19.00 -19.58 11.13
N GLN A 376 -17.88 -20.24 10.87
CA GLN A 376 -17.76 -21.70 10.96
C GLN A 376 -17.61 -22.24 12.39
N GLU A 377 -16.83 -21.54 13.22
CA GLU A 377 -16.25 -22.11 14.45
C GLU A 377 -16.92 -21.60 15.73
N LEU A 378 -17.68 -20.49 15.69
CA LEU A 378 -18.15 -19.79 16.91
C LEU A 378 -19.62 -20.02 17.28
N GLY A 379 -20.32 -20.93 16.60
CA GLY A 379 -21.67 -21.37 17.00
C GLY A 379 -22.72 -20.25 16.99
N LEU A 380 -22.83 -19.53 15.86
CA LEU A 380 -23.73 -18.38 15.70
C LEU A 380 -25.20 -18.71 16.05
N GLN A 381 -25.68 -19.89 15.66
CA GLN A 381 -27.08 -20.28 15.85
C GLN A 381 -27.36 -20.64 17.31
N GLU A 382 -26.44 -21.37 17.95
CA GLU A 382 -26.54 -21.73 19.37
C GLU A 382 -26.52 -20.48 20.24
N ARG A 383 -25.65 -19.51 19.93
CA ARG A 383 -25.56 -18.24 20.66
C ARG A 383 -26.83 -17.39 20.53
N ALA A 384 -27.56 -17.48 19.43
CA ALA A 384 -28.79 -16.71 19.22
C ALA A 384 -29.96 -17.18 20.10
N VAL A 385 -29.90 -18.40 20.65
CA VAL A 385 -30.98 -18.99 21.45
C VAL A 385 -30.63 -19.18 22.93
N LEU A 386 -29.35 -19.10 23.29
CA LEU A 386 -28.88 -19.22 24.67
C LEU A 386 -29.04 -17.88 25.43
N PRO A 387 -29.81 -17.83 26.54
CA PRO A 387 -30.12 -16.57 27.24
C PRO A 387 -28.89 -15.78 27.73
N ASP A 388 -27.83 -16.48 28.12
CA ASP A 388 -26.62 -15.89 28.69
C ASP A 388 -25.48 -15.75 27.67
N ALA A 389 -25.70 -16.16 26.41
CA ALA A 389 -24.69 -16.06 25.37
C ALA A 389 -24.66 -14.65 24.77
N VAL A 390 -23.45 -14.12 24.52
CA VAL A 390 -23.30 -12.87 23.78
C VAL A 390 -23.70 -13.09 22.32
N PRO A 391 -24.68 -12.33 21.78
CA PRO A 391 -25.02 -12.40 20.36
C PRO A 391 -23.83 -12.03 19.48
N LEU A 392 -23.70 -12.70 18.34
CA LEU A 392 -22.66 -12.44 17.35
C LEU A 392 -23.32 -12.20 15.99
N THR A 393 -22.89 -11.13 15.31
CA THR A 393 -23.24 -10.83 13.92
C THR A 393 -21.95 -10.72 13.12
N VAL A 394 -21.88 -11.36 11.94
CA VAL A 394 -20.67 -11.36 11.11
C VAL A 394 -21.01 -11.01 9.66
N ILE A 395 -20.28 -10.04 9.09
CA ILE A 395 -20.27 -9.71 7.66
C ILE A 395 -18.85 -9.97 7.13
N PRO A 396 -18.57 -11.15 6.54
CA PRO A 396 -17.19 -11.54 6.24
C PRO A 396 -16.52 -10.80 5.08
N LEU A 397 -17.31 -10.28 4.14
CA LEU A 397 -16.83 -9.59 2.95
C LEU A 397 -17.79 -8.46 2.56
N GLU A 398 -17.39 -7.23 2.87
CA GLU A 398 -18.20 -6.04 2.60
C GLU A 398 -18.03 -5.47 1.21
N ASN A 399 -16.82 -5.50 0.63
CA ASN A 399 -16.53 -4.98 -0.71
C ASN A 399 -16.27 -6.11 -1.72
N PRO A 400 -17.28 -6.88 -2.14
CA PRO A 400 -17.07 -8.00 -3.07
C PRO A 400 -16.70 -7.54 -4.49
N ASP A 401 -16.98 -6.30 -4.88
CA ASP A 401 -16.54 -5.74 -6.17
C ASP A 401 -15.05 -5.42 -6.17
N GLY A 402 -14.56 -4.78 -5.11
CA GLY A 402 -13.13 -4.61 -4.87
C GLY A 402 -12.42 -5.96 -4.76
N TYR A 403 -13.03 -6.97 -4.14
CA TYR A 403 -12.42 -8.30 -3.98
C TYR A 403 -12.24 -9.03 -5.31
N ALA A 404 -13.21 -8.89 -6.21
CA ALA A 404 -13.07 -9.38 -7.57
C ALA A 404 -12.00 -8.63 -8.37
N LEU A 405 -11.85 -7.32 -8.15
CA LEU A 405 -10.78 -6.53 -8.75
C LEU A 405 -9.41 -6.95 -8.19
N PHE A 406 -9.30 -7.15 -6.88
CA PHE A 406 -8.09 -7.60 -6.20
C PHE A 406 -7.57 -8.90 -6.80
N ASP A 407 -8.41 -9.95 -6.86
CA ASP A 407 -8.04 -11.23 -7.47
C ASP A 407 -7.65 -11.10 -8.95
N TRP A 408 -8.30 -10.17 -9.68
CA TRP A 408 -7.91 -9.90 -11.06
C TRP A 408 -6.57 -9.19 -11.18
N LEU A 409 -6.29 -8.17 -10.34
CA LEU A 409 -5.01 -7.49 -10.32
C LEU A 409 -3.87 -8.45 -9.96
N CYS A 410 -4.07 -9.33 -8.97
CA CYS A 410 -3.07 -10.36 -8.62
C CYS A 410 -2.74 -11.32 -9.76
N ARG A 411 -3.66 -11.50 -10.73
CA ARG A 411 -3.47 -12.37 -11.90
C ARG A 411 -2.85 -11.65 -13.09
N GLU A 412 -3.19 -10.38 -13.28
CA GLU A 412 -2.70 -9.57 -14.41
C GLU A 412 -1.39 -8.82 -14.10
N GLN A 413 -1.08 -8.60 -12.82
CA GLN A 413 0.13 -7.97 -12.32
C GLN A 413 0.83 -8.89 -11.31
N HIS A 414 1.88 -8.42 -10.64
CA HIS A 414 2.58 -9.26 -9.68
C HIS A 414 1.68 -9.51 -8.45
N PRO A 415 1.46 -10.76 -8.02
CA PRO A 415 0.54 -11.11 -6.92
C PRO A 415 1.00 -10.66 -5.52
N ALA A 416 2.10 -9.92 -5.43
CA ALA A 416 2.70 -9.42 -4.20
C ALA A 416 2.88 -7.91 -4.26
N HIS A 417 2.03 -7.22 -5.03
CA HIS A 417 1.87 -5.77 -5.00
C HIS A 417 0.70 -5.41 -4.09
N MET A 418 0.72 -4.27 -3.42
CA MET A 418 -0.31 -3.83 -2.47
C MET A 418 -1.72 -3.79 -3.08
N HIS A 419 -1.82 -3.49 -4.38
CA HIS A 419 -3.06 -3.38 -5.13
C HIS A 419 -4.09 -2.43 -4.48
N HIS A 420 -3.66 -1.24 -4.05
CA HIS A 420 -4.55 -0.25 -3.41
C HIS A 420 -5.72 0.18 -4.30
N ALA A 421 -5.63 -0.01 -5.62
CA ALA A 421 -6.76 0.16 -6.51
C ALA A 421 -7.99 -0.70 -6.14
N ALA A 422 -7.77 -1.85 -5.48
CA ALA A 422 -8.82 -2.74 -4.98
C ALA A 422 -9.22 -2.49 -3.51
N ARG A 423 -8.53 -1.58 -2.81
CA ARG A 423 -8.97 -1.07 -1.49
C ARG A 423 -10.33 -0.41 -1.60
N TYR A 424 -10.50 0.41 -2.64
CA TYR A 424 -11.68 1.22 -2.90
C TYR A 424 -12.78 0.44 -3.64
N THR A 425 -13.98 0.99 -3.66
CA THR A 425 -15.13 0.32 -4.27
C THR A 425 -15.22 0.54 -5.78
N ALA A 426 -16.23 -0.03 -6.42
CA ALA A 426 -16.53 0.26 -7.83
C ALA A 426 -16.95 1.71 -8.10
N LEU A 427 -17.29 2.51 -7.08
CA LEU A 427 -17.52 3.95 -7.21
C LEU A 427 -16.24 4.79 -7.04
N GLY A 428 -15.12 4.16 -6.67
CA GLY A 428 -13.86 4.85 -6.37
C GLY A 428 -13.80 5.51 -4.99
N ASP A 429 -14.80 5.29 -4.13
CA ASP A 429 -14.83 5.79 -2.75
C ASP A 429 -14.30 4.76 -1.73
N ASP A 430 -13.88 5.24 -0.56
CA ASP A 430 -13.57 4.39 0.60
C ASP A 430 -14.90 4.02 1.28
N LEU A 431 -15.15 2.72 1.43
CA LEU A 431 -16.44 2.21 1.87
C LEU A 431 -16.84 2.72 3.27
N GLU A 432 -15.88 2.99 4.16
CA GLU A 432 -16.15 3.54 5.50
C GLU A 432 -16.90 4.86 5.41
N TYR A 433 -16.45 5.74 4.51
CA TYR A 433 -16.86 7.14 4.46
C TYR A 433 -18.01 7.41 3.48
N ARG A 434 -18.54 6.38 2.82
CA ARG A 434 -19.60 6.52 1.83
C ARG A 434 -20.90 7.06 2.45
N PRO A 435 -21.39 8.24 2.02
CA PRO A 435 -22.68 8.75 2.50
C PRO A 435 -23.83 8.01 1.82
N HIS A 436 -24.01 8.17 0.51
CA HIS A 436 -25.07 7.57 -0.31
C HIS A 436 -24.59 7.45 -1.77
N PRO A 437 -25.28 6.65 -2.61
CA PRO A 437 -26.18 5.56 -2.24
C PRO A 437 -25.41 4.44 -1.51
N HIS A 438 -26.00 3.77 -0.51
CA HIS A 438 -25.24 2.86 0.35
C HIS A 438 -24.67 1.62 -0.37
N HIS A 439 -25.41 1.02 -1.31
CA HIS A 439 -25.05 -0.26 -1.97
C HIS A 439 -24.53 -1.30 -0.96
N GLU A 440 -23.31 -1.80 -1.13
CA GLU A 440 -22.69 -2.79 -0.25
C GLU A 440 -22.59 -2.32 1.22
N ARG A 441 -22.47 -1.02 1.49
CA ARG A 441 -22.48 -0.45 2.86
C ARG A 441 -23.79 -0.67 3.61
N ALA A 442 -24.89 -0.91 2.89
CA ALA A 442 -26.21 -1.07 3.50
C ALA A 442 -26.25 -2.25 4.49
N GLY A 443 -25.43 -3.29 4.27
CA GLY A 443 -25.33 -4.42 5.20
C GLY A 443 -24.79 -4.00 6.56
N ARG A 444 -23.72 -3.21 6.59
CA ARG A 444 -23.17 -2.65 7.82
C ARG A 444 -24.13 -1.70 8.51
N VAL A 445 -24.77 -0.80 7.76
CA VAL A 445 -25.77 0.13 8.29
C VAL A 445 -26.90 -0.63 9.00
N ALA A 446 -27.41 -1.70 8.38
CA ALA A 446 -28.42 -2.55 9.00
C ALA A 446 -27.91 -3.27 10.26
N ALA A 447 -26.67 -3.77 10.24
CA ALA A 447 -26.08 -4.45 11.40
C ALA A 447 -25.82 -3.50 12.58
N LEU A 448 -25.41 -2.25 12.32
CA LEU A 448 -25.23 -1.22 13.33
C LEU A 448 -26.56 -0.75 13.93
N ALA A 449 -27.65 -0.75 13.15
CA ALA A 449 -28.99 -0.50 13.65
C ALA A 449 -29.46 -1.57 14.66
N GLY A 450 -28.79 -2.72 14.71
CA GLY A 450 -28.95 -3.72 15.77
C GLY A 450 -28.31 -3.33 17.11
N GLU A 451 -27.69 -2.15 17.22
CA GLU A 451 -27.05 -1.62 18.43
C GLU A 451 -26.00 -2.58 19.07
N PRO A 452 -24.97 -3.02 18.32
CA PRO A 452 -23.92 -3.85 18.87
C PRO A 452 -23.15 -3.12 20.00
N ARG A 453 -22.74 -3.87 21.02
CA ARG A 453 -21.96 -3.34 22.16
C ARG A 453 -20.48 -3.13 21.84
N LEU A 454 -20.00 -3.78 20.79
CA LEU A 454 -18.66 -3.65 20.23
C LEU A 454 -18.73 -4.00 18.74
N HIS A 455 -18.06 -3.21 17.92
CA HIS A 455 -17.82 -3.51 16.51
C HIS A 455 -16.34 -3.81 16.31
N VAL A 456 -16.00 -5.03 15.88
CA VAL A 456 -14.66 -5.40 15.43
C VAL A 456 -14.64 -5.31 13.91
N ASN A 457 -13.89 -4.35 13.37
CA ASN A 457 -13.70 -4.16 11.94
C ASN A 457 -12.32 -4.67 11.54
N LEU A 458 -12.27 -5.77 10.81
CA LEU A 458 -11.02 -6.46 10.48
C LEU A 458 -10.36 -5.81 9.27
N HIS A 459 -9.16 -5.27 9.49
CA HIS A 459 -8.37 -4.57 8.48
C HIS A 459 -6.94 -5.12 8.39
N GLY A 460 -6.24 -4.61 7.39
CA GLY A 460 -4.83 -4.83 7.15
C GLY A 460 -4.19 -3.62 6.50
N TYR A 461 -2.89 -3.68 6.26
CA TYR A 461 -2.13 -2.58 5.69
C TYR A 461 -0.88 -3.11 4.98
N PRO A 462 -0.10 -2.24 4.29
CA PRO A 462 1.08 -2.65 3.54
C PRO A 462 2.01 -3.57 4.33
N ALA A 463 2.34 -4.72 3.72
CA ALA A 463 3.28 -5.70 4.27
C ALA A 463 4.75 -5.37 3.97
N HIS A 464 4.97 -4.38 3.11
CA HIS A 464 6.26 -3.85 2.69
C HIS A 464 6.18 -2.32 2.50
N GLU A 465 7.30 -1.67 2.17
CA GLU A 465 7.35 -0.21 2.03
C GLU A 465 6.39 0.32 0.96
N TRP A 466 5.54 1.28 1.35
CA TRP A 466 4.70 2.04 0.42
C TRP A 466 5.37 3.37 0.06
N ALA A 467 5.83 3.51 -1.19
CA ALA A 467 6.51 4.71 -1.67
C ALA A 467 5.80 5.35 -2.87
N ARG A 468 5.82 6.69 -2.91
CA ARG A 468 5.31 7.52 -4.00
C ARG A 468 6.31 8.63 -4.40
N PRO A 469 7.38 8.30 -5.15
CA PRO A 469 8.47 9.22 -5.51
C PRO A 469 8.05 10.49 -6.28
N LEU A 470 6.99 10.43 -7.08
CA LEU A 470 6.45 11.56 -7.85
C LEU A 470 5.52 12.44 -7.02
N ALA A 471 5.18 11.99 -5.80
CA ALA A 471 4.48 12.76 -4.80
C ALA A 471 5.39 13.24 -3.65
N GLY A 472 6.73 13.14 -3.79
CA GLY A 472 7.68 13.51 -2.73
C GLY A 472 8.17 12.33 -1.88
N TYR A 473 8.06 11.10 -2.41
CA TYR A 473 8.45 9.82 -1.83
C TYR A 473 7.52 9.30 -0.73
N VAL A 474 7.24 10.11 0.29
CA VAL A 474 6.36 9.71 1.39
C VAL A 474 4.88 9.85 0.94
N PRO A 475 4.04 8.81 1.05
CA PRO A 475 2.62 8.91 0.72
C PRO A 475 1.91 9.94 1.61
N ARG A 476 1.55 11.10 1.04
CA ARG A 476 0.88 12.18 1.78
C ARG A 476 -0.44 11.73 2.41
N GLY A 477 -0.66 12.07 3.67
CA GLY A 477 -1.84 11.68 4.45
C GLY A 477 -1.83 10.22 4.91
N PHE A 478 -0.78 9.46 4.57
CA PHE A 478 -0.57 8.07 4.96
C PHE A 478 0.85 7.83 5.48
N GLU A 479 1.53 8.87 5.97
CA GLU A 479 2.94 8.84 6.37
C GLU A 479 3.19 7.74 7.41
N ALA A 480 2.27 7.57 8.37
CA ALA A 480 2.33 6.54 9.42
C ALA A 480 2.18 5.09 8.90
N TRP A 481 1.76 4.91 7.65
CA TRP A 481 1.51 3.62 6.99
C TRP A 481 2.57 3.26 5.94
N THR A 482 3.59 4.12 5.76
CA THR A 482 4.72 3.92 4.83
C THR A 482 5.45 2.60 5.09
N LEU A 483 5.58 2.19 6.36
CA LEU A 483 6.38 1.04 6.78
C LEU A 483 5.58 0.04 7.65
N PRO A 484 5.86 -1.27 7.55
CA PRO A 484 5.37 -2.28 8.48
C PRO A 484 5.78 -2.00 9.93
N LYS A 485 4.83 -2.15 10.87
CA LYS A 485 4.99 -1.87 12.31
C LYS A 485 4.27 -2.90 13.20
N GLY A 486 4.11 -4.13 12.71
CA GLY A 486 3.45 -5.23 13.42
C GLY A 486 1.92 -5.21 13.30
N PHE A 487 1.27 -6.15 13.98
CA PHE A 487 -0.19 -6.19 14.10
C PHE A 487 -0.65 -5.09 15.06
N CYS A 488 -1.30 -4.06 14.53
CA CYS A 488 -1.76 -2.90 15.28
C CYS A 488 -3.25 -3.00 15.59
N LEU A 489 -3.68 -2.39 16.69
CA LEU A 489 -5.09 -2.28 17.07
C LEU A 489 -5.47 -0.81 17.23
N ILE A 490 -6.59 -0.38 16.63
CA ILE A 490 -7.12 0.98 16.75
C ILE A 490 -8.44 0.92 17.52
N PHE A 491 -8.51 1.62 18.65
CA PHE A 491 -9.69 1.73 19.49
C PHE A 491 -10.34 3.09 19.26
N ARG A 492 -11.43 3.11 18.49
CA ARG A 492 -12.29 4.29 18.36
C ARG A 492 -13.40 4.22 19.38
N HIS A 493 -13.54 5.25 20.21
CA HIS A 493 -14.51 5.26 21.29
C HIS A 493 -15.24 6.61 21.38
N ARG A 494 -16.44 6.60 21.95
CA ARG A 494 -17.07 7.85 22.37
C ARG A 494 -16.30 8.44 23.56
N PRO A 495 -16.29 9.76 23.77
CA PRO A 495 -15.52 10.38 24.86
C PRO A 495 -15.79 9.76 26.25
N ASP A 496 -17.04 9.36 26.53
CA ASP A 496 -17.45 8.73 27.78
C ASP A 496 -17.02 7.25 27.93
N GLN A 497 -16.46 6.66 26.88
CA GLN A 497 -16.07 5.24 26.83
C GLN A 497 -14.55 5.01 26.88
N GLU A 498 -13.73 6.04 27.15
CA GLU A 498 -12.26 5.95 27.15
C GLU A 498 -11.73 4.85 28.10
N ALA A 499 -12.20 4.82 29.35
CA ALA A 499 -11.79 3.82 30.33
C ALA A 499 -12.13 2.39 29.88
N ARG A 500 -13.28 2.24 29.22
CA ARG A 500 -13.74 0.95 28.69
C ARG A 500 -12.90 0.52 27.49
N ALA A 501 -12.50 1.46 26.62
CA ALA A 501 -11.58 1.20 25.52
C ALA A 501 -10.20 0.74 26.04
N GLY A 502 -9.67 1.40 27.08
CA GLY A 502 -8.42 0.99 27.73
C GLY A 502 -8.50 -0.41 28.35
N ALA A 503 -9.62 -0.75 29.00
CA ALA A 503 -9.83 -2.08 29.56
C ALA A 503 -9.94 -3.17 28.47
N LEU A 504 -10.66 -2.89 27.38
CA LEU A 504 -10.73 -3.77 26.21
C LEU A 504 -9.34 -4.00 25.61
N ALA A 505 -8.58 -2.92 25.40
CA ALA A 505 -7.24 -3.00 24.84
C ALA A 505 -6.30 -3.86 25.69
N SER A 506 -6.28 -3.61 27.00
CA SER A 506 -5.49 -4.42 27.94
C SER A 506 -5.86 -5.91 27.88
N PHE A 507 -7.17 -6.22 27.84
CA PHE A 507 -7.65 -7.61 27.75
C PHE A 507 -7.23 -8.29 26.45
N ILE A 508 -7.55 -7.70 25.30
CA ILE A 508 -7.28 -8.30 23.99
C ILE A 508 -5.77 -8.47 23.79
N THR A 509 -4.98 -7.44 24.09
CA THR A 509 -3.52 -7.54 23.94
C THR A 509 -2.90 -8.56 24.90
N GLY A 510 -3.47 -8.76 26.08
CA GLY A 510 -3.06 -9.82 27.01
C GLY A 510 -3.35 -11.23 26.47
N GLU A 511 -4.45 -11.42 25.73
CA GLU A 511 -4.75 -12.67 25.03
C GLU A 511 -3.81 -12.88 23.82
N LEU A 512 -3.56 -11.82 23.03
CA LEU A 512 -2.64 -11.86 21.89
C LEU A 512 -1.19 -12.14 22.31
N ALA A 513 -0.76 -11.66 23.47
CA ALA A 513 0.58 -11.89 24.01
C ALA A 513 0.90 -13.37 24.26
N ARG A 514 -0.11 -14.25 24.26
CA ARG A 514 0.08 -15.70 24.34
C ARG A 514 0.50 -16.35 23.01
N GLN A 515 0.65 -15.56 21.94
CA GLN A 515 1.11 -16.02 20.63
C GLN A 515 2.56 -15.57 20.38
N PRO A 516 3.57 -16.44 20.62
CA PRO A 516 4.98 -16.04 20.52
C PRO A 516 5.36 -15.53 19.13
N ASP A 517 4.88 -16.19 18.07
CA ASP A 517 5.19 -15.81 16.69
C ASP A 517 4.66 -14.40 16.35
N LEU A 518 3.48 -14.03 16.87
CA LEU A 518 2.92 -12.69 16.70
C LEU A 518 3.73 -11.64 17.46
N MET A 519 4.14 -11.95 18.69
CA MET A 519 4.97 -11.03 19.49
C MET A 519 6.36 -10.85 18.87
N ALA A 520 6.94 -11.91 18.29
CA ALA A 520 8.19 -11.83 17.56
C ALA A 520 8.07 -10.98 16.28
N LEU A 521 6.96 -11.10 15.55
CA LEU A 521 6.65 -10.23 14.41
C LEU A 521 6.57 -8.75 14.84
N ASN A 522 5.76 -8.46 15.86
CA ASN A 522 5.57 -7.10 16.37
C ASN A 522 6.88 -6.47 16.82
N ALA A 523 7.65 -7.19 17.66
CA ALA A 523 8.92 -6.68 18.17
C ALA A 523 9.91 -6.38 17.04
N ARG A 524 10.01 -7.26 16.04
CA ARG A 524 10.91 -7.08 14.89
C ARG A 524 10.51 -5.87 14.05
N GLN A 525 9.25 -5.78 13.64
CA GLN A 525 8.79 -4.70 12.77
C GLN A 525 8.79 -3.35 13.49
N LEU A 526 8.40 -3.29 14.77
CA LEU A 526 8.50 -2.06 15.57
C LEU A 526 9.95 -1.57 15.65
N ALA A 527 10.91 -2.44 15.96
CA ALA A 527 12.31 -2.04 16.06
C ALA A 527 12.84 -1.41 14.75
N VAL A 528 12.42 -1.91 13.59
CA VAL A 528 12.84 -1.39 12.30
C VAL A 528 12.06 -0.15 11.88
N TYR A 529 10.75 -0.11 12.14
CA TYR A 529 9.92 1.09 11.95
C TYR A 529 10.51 2.28 12.74
N GLU A 530 10.80 2.05 14.02
CA GLU A 530 11.29 3.08 14.93
C GLU A 530 12.69 3.58 14.58
N ALA A 531 13.47 2.78 13.84
CA ALA A 531 14.79 3.16 13.35
C ALA A 531 14.73 4.05 12.08
N HIS A 532 13.61 4.03 11.33
CA HIS A 532 13.48 4.74 10.05
C HIS A 532 12.46 5.90 10.06
N THR A 533 11.78 6.14 11.17
CA THR A 533 10.94 7.32 11.37
C THR A 533 10.85 7.69 12.85
N SER A 534 10.61 8.95 13.17
CA SER A 534 10.29 9.42 14.52
C SER A 534 8.79 9.36 14.84
N LEU A 535 7.91 9.08 13.87
CA LEU A 535 6.47 8.96 14.12
C LEU A 535 6.20 7.83 15.13
N ARG A 536 5.46 8.14 16.20
CA ARG A 536 5.01 7.16 17.21
C ARG A 536 3.51 7.31 17.42
N PRO A 537 2.67 6.92 16.45
CA PRO A 537 1.22 7.12 16.54
C PRO A 537 0.54 6.18 17.54
N TYR A 538 1.30 5.27 18.18
CA TYR A 538 0.80 4.18 19.01
C TYR A 538 1.41 4.17 20.41
N ARG A 539 0.74 3.47 21.33
CA ARG A 539 1.27 3.00 22.61
C ARG A 539 1.41 1.48 22.54
N VAL A 540 2.54 0.93 22.99
CA VAL A 540 2.72 -0.52 23.04
C VAL A 540 2.09 -1.06 24.33
N ILE A 541 1.10 -1.95 24.21
CA ILE A 541 0.42 -2.63 25.32
C ILE A 541 0.63 -4.13 25.15
N HIS A 542 1.25 -4.79 26.13
CA HIS A 542 1.61 -6.22 26.09
C HIS A 542 2.30 -6.64 24.77
N GLY A 543 3.18 -5.79 24.20
CA GLY A 543 3.88 -6.07 22.94
C GLY A 543 3.07 -5.80 21.67
N THR A 544 1.86 -5.24 21.78
CA THR A 544 0.99 -4.88 20.65
C THR A 544 0.85 -3.37 20.52
N PRO A 545 1.16 -2.75 19.37
CA PRO A 545 0.94 -1.33 19.13
C PRO A 545 -0.56 -1.00 19.08
N CYS A 546 -1.00 -0.07 19.93
CA CYS A 546 -2.39 0.32 20.08
C CYS A 546 -2.57 1.83 19.88
N LEU A 547 -3.56 2.21 19.08
CA LEU A 547 -3.97 3.60 18.84
C LEU A 547 -5.34 3.83 19.48
N PHE A 548 -5.58 5.03 20.01
CA PHE A 548 -6.86 5.40 20.61
C PHE A 548 -7.33 6.71 19.99
N THR A 549 -8.61 6.77 19.63
CA THR A 549 -9.20 7.97 19.04
C THR A 549 -10.61 8.17 19.56
N ALA A 550 -10.85 9.34 20.16
CA ALA A 550 -12.19 9.73 20.57
C ALA A 550 -12.96 10.31 19.38
N HIS A 551 -14.21 9.88 19.20
CA HIS A 551 -15.09 10.36 18.14
C HIS A 551 -16.51 10.57 18.70
N ASP A 552 -17.06 11.76 18.50
CA ASP A 552 -18.40 12.11 19.00
C ASP A 552 -19.52 11.40 18.23
N THR A 553 -19.27 11.05 16.96
CA THR A 553 -20.29 10.57 16.01
C THR A 553 -20.10 9.10 15.63
N LEU A 554 -19.63 8.25 16.54
CA LEU A 554 -19.55 6.81 16.25
C LEU A 554 -20.95 6.18 16.20
N ASP A 555 -21.17 5.37 15.16
CA ASP A 555 -22.38 4.57 14.95
C ASP A 555 -22.55 3.43 15.98
N GLY A 556 -21.58 3.26 16.90
CA GLY A 556 -21.63 2.34 18.04
C GLY A 556 -20.84 2.89 19.24
N PRO A 557 -20.94 2.26 20.43
CA PRO A 557 -20.25 2.74 21.63
C PRO A 557 -18.72 2.58 21.57
N LEU A 558 -18.24 1.54 20.87
CA LEU A 558 -16.83 1.20 20.76
C LEU A 558 -16.58 0.44 19.45
N VAL A 559 -15.56 0.87 18.71
CA VAL A 559 -15.10 0.20 17.48
C VAL A 559 -13.64 -0.17 17.66
N LEU A 560 -13.31 -1.44 17.44
CA LEU A 560 -11.97 -1.96 17.36
C LEU A 560 -11.64 -2.24 15.89
N LEU A 561 -10.66 -1.53 15.34
CA LEU A 561 -10.10 -1.86 14.04
C LEU A 561 -8.79 -2.65 14.26
N THR A 562 -8.61 -3.73 13.51
CA THR A 562 -7.38 -4.52 13.54
C THR A 562 -6.55 -4.20 12.30
N GLU A 563 -5.23 -4.14 12.38
CA GLU A 563 -4.39 -3.74 11.25
C GLU A 563 -3.20 -4.71 11.17
N TYR A 564 -3.33 -5.78 10.38
CA TYR A 564 -2.24 -6.72 10.13
C TYR A 564 -1.50 -6.35 8.83
N PRO A 565 -0.16 -6.44 8.77
CA PRO A 565 0.59 -6.21 7.54
C PRO A 565 0.36 -7.36 6.54
N ASP A 566 -0.81 -7.42 5.90
CA ASP A 566 -1.27 -8.54 5.07
C ASP A 566 -1.53 -8.22 3.61
N GLU A 567 -1.37 -6.98 3.16
CA GLU A 567 -1.63 -6.62 1.76
C GLU A 567 -0.75 -7.48 0.84
N THR A 568 -1.37 -8.48 0.22
CA THR A 568 -0.77 -9.51 -0.65
C THR A 568 0.26 -10.47 -0.04
N VAL A 569 0.21 -10.74 1.26
CA VAL A 569 1.03 -11.82 1.85
C VAL A 569 0.43 -13.20 1.59
N THR A 570 1.29 -14.22 1.52
CA THR A 570 0.90 -15.65 1.41
C THR A 570 1.77 -16.52 2.32
N GLY A 571 1.48 -17.82 2.38
CA GLY A 571 2.25 -18.79 3.14
C GLY A 571 2.15 -18.58 4.67
N PRO A 572 3.26 -18.81 5.40
CA PRO A 572 3.28 -18.69 6.86
C PRO A 572 2.84 -17.32 7.41
N ALA A 573 3.15 -16.22 6.70
CA ALA A 573 2.75 -14.87 7.10
C ALA A 573 1.23 -14.70 7.07
N PHE A 574 0.58 -15.17 6.00
CA PHE A 574 -0.88 -15.16 5.89
C PHE A 574 -1.54 -16.03 6.97
N LEU A 575 -1.00 -17.23 7.23
CA LEU A 575 -1.49 -18.11 8.29
C LEU A 575 -1.38 -17.46 9.68
N LEU A 576 -0.29 -16.75 9.96
CA LEU A 576 -0.15 -16.00 11.21
C LEU A 576 -1.17 -14.86 11.28
N GLY A 577 -1.35 -14.10 10.19
CA GLY A 577 -2.34 -13.02 10.10
C GLY A 577 -3.76 -13.50 10.36
N GLN A 578 -4.23 -14.51 9.62
CA GLN A 578 -5.60 -15.00 9.81
C GLN A 578 -5.84 -15.63 11.20
N ARG A 579 -4.80 -16.20 11.85
CA ARG A 579 -4.89 -16.64 13.25
C ARG A 579 -4.96 -15.47 14.24
N ALA A 580 -4.14 -14.44 14.05
CA ALA A 580 -4.11 -13.26 14.91
C ALA A 580 -5.45 -12.50 14.85
N GLN A 581 -5.97 -12.29 13.63
CA GLN A 581 -7.28 -11.69 13.40
C GLN A 581 -8.41 -12.48 14.06
N PHE A 582 -8.41 -13.81 13.90
CA PHE A 582 -9.42 -14.67 14.54
C PHE A 582 -9.32 -14.65 16.07
N ALA A 583 -8.11 -14.59 16.62
CA ALA A 583 -7.90 -14.47 18.07
C ALA A 583 -8.45 -13.15 18.63
N VAL A 584 -8.43 -12.05 17.88
CA VAL A 584 -9.10 -10.80 18.29
C VAL A 584 -10.60 -11.01 18.42
N ILE A 585 -11.24 -11.70 17.46
CA ILE A 585 -12.68 -11.99 17.52
C ILE A 585 -13.01 -12.80 18.78
N GLN A 586 -12.22 -13.85 19.06
CA GLN A 586 -12.38 -14.69 20.24
C GLN A 586 -12.20 -13.90 21.55
N ALA A 587 -11.16 -13.06 21.61
CA ALA A 587 -10.88 -12.24 22.79
C ALA A 587 -11.98 -11.17 23.02
N ALA A 588 -12.49 -10.56 21.95
CA ALA A 588 -13.59 -9.60 22.01
C ALA A 588 -14.89 -10.24 22.54
N LEU A 589 -15.23 -11.44 22.06
CA LEU A 589 -16.37 -12.21 22.59
C LEU A 589 -16.18 -12.53 24.07
N ALA A 590 -15.03 -13.10 24.44
CA ALA A 590 -14.73 -13.47 25.82
C ALA A 590 -14.77 -12.26 26.77
N TRP A 591 -14.32 -11.09 26.30
CA TRP A 591 -14.39 -9.86 27.07
C TRP A 591 -15.84 -9.40 27.29
N LEU A 592 -16.70 -9.45 26.27
CA LEU A 592 -18.12 -9.12 26.40
C LEU A 592 -18.83 -10.09 27.35
N GLU A 593 -18.55 -11.39 27.27
CA GLU A 593 -19.12 -12.41 28.16
C GLU A 593 -18.79 -12.10 29.62
N ARG A 594 -17.52 -11.75 29.92
CA ARG A 594 -17.08 -11.36 31.28
C ARG A 594 -17.60 -10.01 31.75
N SER A 595 -18.01 -9.14 30.84
CA SER A 595 -18.52 -7.80 31.15
C SER A 595 -20.04 -7.77 31.25
N SER A 596 -20.71 -8.92 31.10
CA SER A 596 -22.18 -9.05 31.12
C SER A 596 -22.70 -9.83 32.33
N GLY A 597 -21.83 -10.63 32.97
CA GLY A 597 -22.04 -11.19 34.31
C GLY A 597 -21.33 -10.32 35.33
#